data_AF-F0US91-F1
#
_entry.id   AF-F0US91-F1
#
_cell.length_a   1.000
_cell.length_b   1.000
_cell.length_c   1.000
_cell.angle_alpha   90.00
_cell.angle_beta   90.00
_cell.angle_gamma   90.00
#
_symmetry.space_group_name_H-M   'P 1'
#
loop_
_entity.id
_entity.type
_entity.pdbx_description
1 polymer ?
#
loop_
_entity_poly.entity_id
_entity_poly.type
_entity_poly.pdbx_seq_one_letter_code
_entity_poly.pdbx_strand_id
1 'polypeptide(L)'
;MVDPPDIPHSRDLPTFMIQSHLGPYTVARSQTRTSALWQMCKAMNHSRRASRLGTPAANPSSQFQSTTYCRVFVQAGDANTVMAVPMVMGEFAMQHFSATSSPIPAGHPPTFEPLEARKNYDTISPIDLSTLGPTTRMRLSDIALARSGDKGANINFGIFVRSAGQWDWFRSFMTRERMRALLGKDDDGYFIERVEFPKLWAVHFVIYGILGRGVSSSTKLDCLGKGFADYVRDKVVQVPVSVLEVGRL
;
A
#
# COMPACT_ATOMS: atom_id res chain seq x y z
N MET A 1 -5.35 30.95 -29.30
CA MET A 1 -4.78 29.59 -29.26
C MET A 1 -4.15 29.47 -27.89
N VAL A 2 -4.89 28.93 -26.91
CA VAL A 2 -4.47 28.85 -25.51
C VAL A 2 -3.93 27.45 -25.31
N ASP A 3 -2.68 27.33 -24.89
CA ASP A 3 -2.03 26.05 -24.63
C ASP A 3 -2.81 25.23 -23.59
N PRO A 4 -2.87 23.90 -23.74
CA PRO A 4 -3.51 23.05 -22.74
C PRO A 4 -2.75 23.14 -21.40
N PRO A 5 -3.45 23.10 -20.26
CA PRO A 5 -2.81 23.18 -18.95
C PRO A 5 -1.91 21.95 -18.74
N ASP A 6 -0.69 22.21 -18.24
CA ASP A 6 0.30 21.20 -17.87
C ASP A 6 -0.33 20.12 -16.98
N ILE A 7 -0.23 18.88 -17.44
CA ILE A 7 -0.63 17.70 -16.68
C ILE A 7 0.55 17.35 -15.76
N PRO A 8 0.40 17.41 -14.42
CA PRO A 8 1.48 17.02 -13.53
C PRO A 8 1.86 15.56 -13.77
N HIS A 9 3.16 15.29 -13.90
CA HIS A 9 3.71 13.95 -14.05
C HIS A 9 3.24 13.05 -12.89
N SER A 10 3.02 11.77 -13.18
CA SER A 10 2.42 10.77 -12.27
C SER A 10 3.16 10.53 -10.95
N ARG A 11 4.26 11.23 -10.68
CA ARG A 11 5.15 11.06 -9.52
C ARG A 11 4.74 11.94 -8.32
N ASP A 12 3.84 12.91 -8.51
CA ASP A 12 3.43 13.88 -7.48
C ASP A 12 1.96 13.76 -7.03
N LEU A 13 1.26 12.69 -7.44
CA LEU A 13 -0.14 12.48 -7.08
C LEU A 13 -0.26 11.63 -5.79
N PRO A 14 -0.90 12.12 -4.72
CA PRO A 14 -1.08 11.36 -3.49
C PRO A 14 -1.99 10.14 -3.69
N THR A 15 -1.76 9.07 -2.93
CA THR A 15 -2.60 7.87 -2.92
C THR A 15 -3.94 8.16 -2.22
N PHE A 16 -5.05 7.74 -2.82
CA PHE A 16 -6.42 8.02 -2.35
C PHE A 16 -7.22 6.76 -1.96
N MET A 17 -8.08 6.91 -0.96
CA MET A 17 -8.99 5.90 -0.41
C MET A 17 -10.40 6.48 -0.30
N ILE A 18 -11.43 5.72 -0.72
CA ILE A 18 -12.84 6.16 -0.69
C ILE A 18 -13.60 5.40 0.41
N GLN A 19 -14.29 6.15 1.27
CA GLN A 19 -15.21 5.59 2.27
C GLN A 19 -16.62 6.13 1.99
N SER A 20 -17.57 5.23 1.69
CA SER A 20 -19.00 5.56 1.58
C SER A 20 -19.71 5.33 2.93
N HIS A 21 -20.67 6.18 3.28
CA HIS A 21 -21.61 5.97 4.39
C HIS A 21 -23.02 6.16 3.84
N LEU A 22 -23.78 5.07 3.81
CA LEU A 22 -25.23 5.04 3.69
C LEU A 22 -25.75 4.49 5.03
N GLY A 23 -26.68 5.20 5.67
CA GLY A 23 -27.36 4.65 6.85
C GLY A 23 -28.34 3.52 6.48
N PRO A 24 -29.03 2.97 7.48
CA PRO A 24 -28.50 1.99 8.43
C PRO A 24 -28.40 0.60 7.76
N TYR A 25 -27.28 -0.08 7.96
CA TYR A 25 -26.98 -1.43 7.46
C TYR A 25 -26.74 -1.53 5.93
N THR A 26 -25.57 -1.08 5.48
CA THR A 26 -24.56 -1.86 4.72
C THR A 26 -23.42 -0.92 4.31
N VAL A 27 -22.18 -1.24 4.71
CA VAL A 27 -20.98 -0.45 4.38
C VAL A 27 -20.30 -1.08 3.17
N ALA A 28 -20.35 -0.43 2.01
CA ALA A 28 -19.54 -0.81 0.84
C ALA A 28 -18.22 -0.01 0.83
N ARG A 29 -17.10 -0.72 1.00
CA ARG A 29 -15.74 -0.14 0.91
C ARG A 29 -15.13 -0.53 -0.43
N SER A 30 -14.90 0.43 -1.30
CA SER A 30 -14.20 0.24 -2.57
C SER A 30 -12.93 1.11 -2.61
N GLN A 31 -11.83 0.55 -3.10
CA GLN A 31 -10.54 1.24 -3.15
C GLN A 31 -9.92 1.04 -4.53
N THR A 32 -9.71 2.15 -5.23
CA THR A 32 -9.35 2.20 -6.66
C THR A 32 -7.99 2.87 -6.84
N ARG A 33 -7.21 2.48 -7.87
CA ARG A 33 -5.94 3.13 -8.23
C ARG A 33 -6.12 4.62 -8.57
N THR A 34 -5.09 5.42 -8.33
CA THR A 34 -5.00 6.88 -8.50
C THR A 34 -5.50 7.39 -9.87
N SER A 35 -5.26 6.65 -10.94
CA SER A 35 -5.72 7.04 -12.30
C SER A 35 -7.23 6.92 -12.49
N ALA A 36 -7.88 5.92 -11.91
CA ALA A 36 -9.33 5.75 -11.97
C ALA A 36 -10.03 6.83 -11.13
N LEU A 37 -9.44 7.22 -10.00
CA LEU A 37 -9.98 8.27 -9.14
C LEU A 37 -9.92 9.66 -9.78
N TRP A 38 -8.85 9.99 -10.50
CA TRP A 38 -8.75 11.24 -11.28
C TRP A 38 -9.78 11.29 -12.41
N GLN A 39 -9.97 10.18 -13.13
CA GLN A 39 -11.01 10.07 -14.16
C GLN A 39 -12.42 10.18 -13.57
N MET A 40 -12.67 9.56 -12.41
CA MET A 40 -13.92 9.71 -11.67
C MET A 40 -14.15 11.16 -11.21
N CYS A 41 -13.14 11.81 -10.64
CA CYS A 41 -13.24 13.22 -10.22
C CYS A 41 -13.52 14.15 -11.41
N LYS A 42 -12.93 13.88 -12.59
CA LYS A 42 -13.25 14.61 -13.83
C LYS A 42 -14.68 14.33 -14.32
N ALA A 43 -15.17 13.11 -14.18
CA ALA A 43 -16.52 12.72 -14.63
C ALA A 43 -17.64 13.26 -13.73
N MET A 44 -17.38 13.49 -12.43
CA MET A 44 -18.40 13.86 -11.42
C MET A 44 -18.62 15.38 -11.27
N ASN A 45 -18.71 16.12 -12.38
CA ASN A 45 -18.71 17.59 -12.44
C ASN A 45 -19.99 18.29 -11.91
N HIS A 46 -20.81 17.63 -11.08
CA HIS A 46 -22.00 18.21 -10.46
C HIS A 46 -21.86 18.27 -8.93
N SER A 47 -21.61 19.49 -8.44
CA SER A 47 -21.75 19.98 -7.05
C SER A 47 -21.43 18.97 -5.95
N ARG A 48 -20.15 18.78 -5.60
CA ARG A 48 -19.77 18.03 -4.38
C ARG A 48 -18.66 18.72 -3.60
N ARG A 49 -18.85 18.77 -2.28
CA ARG A 49 -17.86 19.25 -1.30
C ARG A 49 -16.95 18.07 -0.94
N ALA A 50 -15.69 18.12 -1.35
CA ALA A 50 -14.69 17.11 -0.98
C ALA A 50 -13.96 17.58 0.28
N SER A 51 -14.00 16.78 1.35
CA SER A 51 -13.19 17.01 2.55
C SER A 51 -11.98 16.08 2.54
N ARG A 52 -10.78 16.66 2.62
CA ARG A 52 -9.53 15.92 2.80
C ARG A 52 -9.37 15.54 4.27
N LEU A 53 -8.99 14.30 4.54
CA LEU A 53 -8.65 13.78 5.86
C LEU A 53 -7.19 13.31 5.82
N GLY A 54 -6.34 13.83 6.72
CA GLY A 54 -4.90 13.59 6.74
C GLY A 54 -4.09 14.89 6.72
N THR A 55 -2.84 14.82 7.19
CA THR A 55 -1.86 15.93 7.10
C THR A 55 -0.66 15.44 6.29
N PRO A 56 -0.66 15.60 4.96
CA PRO A 56 0.40 15.03 4.11
C PRO A 56 1.77 15.58 4.51
N ALA A 57 2.73 14.68 4.72
CA ALA A 57 4.10 15.01 5.07
C ALA A 57 5.08 14.31 4.12
N ALA A 58 6.16 15.00 3.73
CA ALA A 58 7.16 14.46 2.80
C ALA A 58 7.99 13.28 3.35
N ASN A 59 8.01 13.13 4.68
CA ASN A 59 8.58 11.97 5.37
C ASN A 59 7.65 11.63 6.55
N PRO A 60 6.58 10.87 6.30
CA PRO A 60 5.48 10.72 7.26
C PRO A 60 5.96 9.99 8.52
N SER A 61 5.48 10.38 9.71
CA SER A 61 5.75 9.66 10.97
C SER A 61 4.65 8.66 11.37
N SER A 62 3.50 8.73 10.70
CA SER A 62 2.34 7.84 10.84
C SER A 62 1.61 7.69 9.51
N GLN A 63 0.77 6.68 9.38
CA GLN A 63 -0.05 6.40 8.21
C GLN A 63 -1.02 7.55 7.90
N PHE A 64 -1.52 8.24 8.93
CA PHE A 64 -2.36 9.45 8.78
C PHE A 64 -1.63 10.60 8.06
N GLN A 65 -0.31 10.65 8.15
CA GLN A 65 0.52 11.66 7.49
C GLN A 65 0.95 11.26 6.07
N SER A 66 0.80 9.99 5.70
CA SER A 66 1.21 9.49 4.39
C SER A 66 0.03 9.31 3.42
N THR A 67 -1.11 8.85 3.93
CA THR A 67 -2.29 8.60 3.09
C THR A 67 -3.27 9.78 3.18
N THR A 68 -3.69 10.30 2.02
CA THR A 68 -4.78 11.28 1.98
C THR A 68 -6.11 10.54 1.77
N TYR A 69 -7.01 10.66 2.73
CA TYR A 69 -8.37 10.15 2.60
C TYR A 69 -9.26 11.21 1.96
N CYS A 70 -10.07 10.80 0.99
CA CYS A 70 -11.09 11.66 0.40
C CYS A 70 -12.46 11.11 0.78
N ARG A 71 -13.22 11.90 1.56
CA ARG A 71 -14.64 11.61 1.79
C ARG A 71 -15.45 12.37 0.75
N VAL A 72 -16.20 11.62 -0.06
CA VAL A 72 -17.08 12.16 -1.10
C VAL A 72 -18.51 12.13 -0.57
N PHE A 73 -19.11 13.32 -0.42
CA PHE A 73 -20.54 13.45 -0.12
C PHE A 73 -21.33 13.59 -1.42
N VAL A 74 -22.38 12.78 -1.55
CA VAL A 74 -23.24 12.76 -2.74
C VAL A 74 -24.63 13.18 -2.34
N GLN A 75 -25.17 14.20 -3.02
CA GLN A 75 -26.56 14.59 -2.91
C GLN A 75 -27.11 14.81 -4.32
N ALA A 76 -28.33 14.35 -4.58
CA ALA A 76 -29.06 14.61 -5.81
C ALA A 76 -30.55 14.77 -5.47
N GLY A 77 -31.31 15.43 -6.36
CA GLY A 77 -32.76 15.55 -6.20
C GLY A 77 -33.53 14.25 -6.45
N ASP A 78 -32.86 13.25 -7.04
CA ASP A 78 -33.42 11.93 -7.35
C ASP A 78 -32.59 10.83 -6.64
N ALA A 79 -33.30 9.91 -5.99
CA ALA A 79 -32.70 8.82 -5.23
C ALA A 79 -31.94 7.84 -6.13
N ASN A 80 -32.41 7.61 -7.35
CA ASN A 80 -31.75 6.68 -8.29
C ASN A 80 -30.34 7.18 -8.66
N THR A 81 -30.18 8.49 -8.81
CA THR A 81 -28.89 9.14 -9.08
C THR A 81 -27.88 8.95 -7.93
N VAL A 82 -28.33 9.02 -6.67
CA VAL A 82 -27.46 8.74 -5.51
C VAL A 82 -27.09 7.27 -5.46
N MET A 83 -28.05 6.37 -5.72
CA MET A 83 -27.85 4.92 -5.70
C MET A 83 -27.02 4.39 -6.87
N ALA A 84 -26.92 5.13 -7.98
CA ALA A 84 -26.04 4.80 -9.10
C ALA A 84 -24.55 4.95 -8.73
N VAL A 85 -24.20 5.83 -7.78
CA VAL A 85 -22.79 6.06 -7.43
C VAL A 85 -22.10 4.82 -6.85
N PRO A 86 -22.69 4.09 -5.87
CA PRO A 86 -22.15 2.80 -5.44
C PRO A 86 -22.00 1.76 -6.58
N MET A 87 -22.91 1.74 -7.55
CA MET A 87 -22.83 0.80 -8.68
C MET A 87 -21.63 1.12 -9.57
N VAL A 88 -21.47 2.39 -9.95
CA VAL A 88 -20.33 2.87 -10.75
C VAL A 88 -19.01 2.66 -10.00
N MET A 89 -18.99 2.95 -8.69
CA MET A 89 -17.82 2.67 -7.84
C MET A 89 -17.48 1.18 -7.81
N GLY A 90 -18.50 0.31 -7.68
CA GLY A 90 -18.34 -1.14 -7.70
C GLY A 90 -17.77 -1.63 -9.03
N GLU A 91 -18.28 -1.11 -10.15
CA GLU A 91 -17.78 -1.42 -11.49
C GLU A 91 -16.29 -1.07 -11.64
N PHE A 92 -15.90 0.17 -11.35
CA PHE A 92 -14.50 0.59 -11.43
C PHE A 92 -13.59 -0.13 -10.41
N ALA A 93 -14.10 -0.51 -9.25
CA ALA A 93 -13.35 -1.29 -8.27
C ALA A 93 -13.13 -2.75 -8.73
N MET A 94 -14.10 -3.31 -9.46
CA MET A 94 -14.07 -4.69 -9.96
C MET A 94 -13.36 -4.85 -11.30
N GLN A 95 -13.12 -3.76 -12.05
CA GLN A 95 -12.33 -3.75 -13.30
C GLN A 95 -10.87 -4.22 -13.13
N HIS A 96 -10.40 -4.42 -11.89
CA HIS A 96 -9.10 -5.04 -11.62
C HIS A 96 -9.09 -6.58 -11.72
N PHE A 97 -10.25 -7.22 -11.91
CA PHE A 97 -10.35 -8.63 -12.27
C PHE A 97 -10.54 -8.75 -13.77
N SER A 98 -9.45 -8.78 -14.54
CA SER A 98 -9.51 -9.22 -15.94
C SER A 98 -9.81 -10.72 -15.99
N ALA A 99 -11.08 -11.08 -15.85
CA ALA A 99 -11.56 -12.45 -16.03
C ALA A 99 -12.31 -12.56 -17.36
N THR A 100 -11.59 -12.38 -18.47
CA THR A 100 -12.05 -12.76 -19.81
C THR A 100 -11.26 -13.95 -20.37
N SER A 101 -10.66 -14.75 -19.48
CA SER A 101 -10.14 -16.07 -19.82
C SER A 101 -11.05 -17.14 -19.22
N SER A 102 -11.39 -18.17 -19.98
CA SER A 102 -12.02 -19.38 -19.45
C SER A 102 -11.27 -19.85 -18.20
N PRO A 103 -11.98 -20.29 -17.14
CA PRO A 103 -11.34 -20.76 -15.91
C PRO A 103 -10.36 -21.89 -16.24
N ILE A 104 -9.09 -21.72 -15.85
CA ILE A 104 -8.11 -22.81 -15.92
C ILE A 104 -8.46 -23.78 -14.78
N PRO A 105 -8.73 -25.07 -15.05
CA PRO A 105 -8.93 -26.06 -14.00
C PRO A 105 -7.61 -26.22 -13.21
N ALA A 106 -7.47 -25.51 -12.09
CA ALA A 106 -6.27 -25.55 -11.27
C ALA A 106 -6.14 -26.83 -10.42
N GLY A 107 -7.16 -27.71 -10.46
CA GLY A 107 -7.22 -28.92 -9.65
C GLY A 107 -7.20 -28.65 -8.14
N HIS A 108 -7.24 -29.71 -7.35
CA HIS A 108 -6.82 -29.64 -5.95
C HIS A 108 -5.33 -30.01 -5.89
N PRO A 109 -4.53 -29.39 -5.02
CA PRO A 109 -3.19 -29.89 -4.74
C PRO A 109 -3.28 -31.39 -4.40
N PRO A 110 -2.55 -32.26 -5.12
CA PRO A 110 -2.69 -33.72 -4.94
C PRO A 110 -2.09 -34.22 -3.63
N THR A 111 -1.30 -33.37 -2.95
CA THR A 111 -0.58 -33.71 -1.72
C THR A 111 -0.78 -32.59 -0.72
N PHE A 112 -1.13 -32.98 0.50
CA PHE A 112 -1.26 -32.08 1.64
C PHE A 112 -0.16 -32.43 2.64
N GLU A 113 0.44 -31.41 3.23
CA GLU A 113 1.43 -31.55 4.28
C GLU A 113 0.90 -30.91 5.58
N PRO A 114 1.28 -31.42 6.75
CA PRO A 114 0.98 -30.77 8.01
C PRO A 114 1.49 -29.32 8.03
N LEU A 115 0.73 -28.42 8.65
CA LEU A 115 1.14 -27.03 8.80
C LEU A 115 2.37 -26.93 9.69
N GLU A 116 3.51 -26.57 9.10
CA GLU A 116 4.73 -26.27 9.85
C GLU A 116 4.65 -24.91 10.56
N ALA A 117 5.49 -24.74 11.58
CA ALA A 117 5.68 -23.44 12.21
C ALA A 117 6.19 -22.43 11.17
N ARG A 118 5.58 -21.25 11.14
CA ARG A 118 6.01 -20.19 10.22
C ARG A 118 7.41 -19.73 10.58
N LYS A 119 8.27 -19.66 9.56
CA LYS A 119 9.62 -19.11 9.70
C LYS A 119 9.52 -17.65 10.11
N ASN A 120 10.38 -17.22 11.02
CA ASN A 120 10.46 -15.83 11.46
C ASN A 120 11.92 -15.49 11.80
N TYR A 121 12.59 -14.78 10.91
CA TYR A 121 14.01 -14.49 11.05
C TYR A 121 14.41 -13.19 10.36
N ASP A 122 15.41 -12.50 10.93
CA ASP A 122 16.22 -11.54 10.20
C ASP A 122 17.24 -12.28 9.34
N THR A 123 17.85 -11.58 8.38
CA THR A 123 18.77 -12.19 7.43
C THR A 123 19.83 -13.08 8.11
N ILE A 124 20.00 -14.30 7.59
CA ILE A 124 21.00 -15.25 8.10
C ILE A 124 22.43 -14.92 7.64
N SER A 125 22.56 -13.98 6.69
CA SER A 125 23.86 -13.55 6.18
C SER A 125 23.84 -12.04 5.98
N PRO A 126 23.76 -11.25 7.09
CA PRO A 126 23.80 -9.80 7.00
C PRO A 126 25.14 -9.34 6.47
N ILE A 127 25.11 -8.30 5.62
CA ILE A 127 26.31 -7.55 5.28
C ILE A 127 26.44 -6.33 6.19
N ASP A 128 27.66 -5.92 6.48
CA ASP A 128 27.91 -4.68 7.22
C ASP A 128 27.59 -3.47 6.33
N LEU A 129 26.47 -2.81 6.63
CA LEU A 129 25.98 -1.67 5.86
C LEU A 129 26.95 -0.47 5.87
N SER A 130 27.84 -0.38 6.88
CA SER A 130 28.83 0.71 6.96
C SER A 130 29.94 0.59 5.92
N THR A 131 30.16 -0.62 5.38
CA THR A 131 31.20 -0.90 4.38
C THR A 131 30.81 -0.49 2.96
N LEU A 132 29.54 -0.14 2.73
CA LEU A 132 28.99 0.15 1.40
C LEU A 132 29.28 1.58 0.90
N GLY A 133 30.07 2.34 1.65
CA GLY A 133 30.53 3.68 1.28
C GLY A 133 29.50 4.79 1.56
N PRO A 134 29.59 5.93 0.85
CA PRO A 134 28.74 7.08 1.10
C PRO A 134 27.27 6.77 0.83
N THR A 135 26.39 7.41 1.59
CA THR A 135 24.93 7.26 1.47
C THR A 135 24.28 8.55 0.96
N THR A 136 23.13 8.40 0.32
CA THR A 136 22.25 9.51 -0.07
C THR A 136 20.84 9.30 0.45
N ARG A 137 20.12 10.40 0.66
CA ARG A 137 18.74 10.38 1.16
C ARG A 137 17.78 10.14 0.00
N MET A 138 17.01 9.06 0.06
CA MET A 138 16.00 8.72 -0.95
C MET A 138 14.74 8.17 -0.31
N ARG A 139 13.60 8.26 -0.99
CA ARG A 139 12.41 7.55 -0.56
C ARG A 139 12.56 6.06 -0.86
N LEU A 140 12.01 5.21 0.00
CA LEU A 140 11.96 3.78 -0.27
C LEU A 140 11.19 3.47 -1.57
N SER A 141 10.23 4.31 -1.95
CA SER A 141 9.49 4.23 -3.21
C SER A 141 10.36 4.32 -4.45
N ASP A 142 11.51 5.00 -4.36
CA ASP A 142 12.45 5.21 -5.46
C ASP A 142 13.36 3.99 -5.71
N ILE A 143 13.38 3.02 -4.79
CA ILE A 143 14.31 1.88 -4.81
C ILE A 143 13.56 0.55 -4.81
N ALA A 144 12.44 0.48 -4.10
CA ALA A 144 11.70 -0.74 -3.90
C ALA A 144 10.22 -0.59 -4.27
N LEU A 145 9.68 -1.68 -4.81
CA LEU A 145 8.24 -1.87 -5.03
C LEU A 145 7.65 -2.60 -3.82
N ALA A 146 6.36 -2.40 -3.55
CA ALA A 146 5.70 -3.11 -2.46
C ALA A 146 4.22 -3.36 -2.72
N ARG A 147 3.69 -4.33 -1.99
CA ARG A 147 2.26 -4.65 -1.91
C ARG A 147 1.91 -4.94 -0.46
N SER A 148 0.69 -4.55 -0.08
CA SER A 148 0.16 -4.84 1.24
C SER A 148 -1.32 -5.17 1.19
N GLY A 149 -1.79 -5.89 2.21
CA GLY A 149 -3.19 -6.21 2.39
C GLY A 149 -3.45 -6.79 3.78
N ASP A 150 -4.70 -6.69 4.20
CA ASP A 150 -5.13 -7.25 5.48
C ASP A 150 -5.25 -8.78 5.43
N LYS A 151 -5.07 -9.39 6.61
CA LYS A 151 -5.59 -10.71 6.92
C LYS A 151 -6.20 -10.65 8.31
N GLY A 152 -7.47 -10.25 8.36
CA GLY A 152 -8.16 -10.01 9.62
C GLY A 152 -7.59 -8.79 10.34
N ALA A 153 -7.02 -8.99 11.53
CA ALA A 153 -6.39 -7.93 12.32
C ALA A 153 -4.94 -7.59 11.89
N ASN A 154 -4.37 -8.37 10.97
CA ASN A 154 -2.95 -8.32 10.63
C ASN A 154 -2.73 -7.66 9.26
N ILE A 155 -1.55 -7.10 9.05
CA ILE A 155 -1.09 -6.64 7.72
C ILE A 155 -0.05 -7.61 7.20
N ASN A 156 -0.24 -8.06 5.95
CA ASN A 156 0.81 -8.66 5.14
C ASN A 156 1.44 -7.56 4.30
N PHE A 157 2.77 -7.47 4.33
CA PHE A 157 3.52 -6.44 3.63
C PHE A 157 4.74 -7.06 2.97
N GLY A 158 4.71 -7.14 1.64
CA GLY A 158 5.84 -7.57 0.82
C GLY A 158 6.50 -6.38 0.16
N ILE A 159 7.82 -6.27 0.28
CA ILE A 159 8.64 -5.23 -0.36
C ILE A 159 9.82 -5.89 -1.08
N PHE A 160 10.13 -5.42 -2.28
CA PHE A 160 11.12 -6.06 -3.15
C PHE A 160 11.87 -5.07 -4.03
N VAL A 161 13.12 -5.41 -4.30
CA VAL A 161 14.00 -4.68 -5.23
C VAL A 161 13.96 -5.32 -6.61
N ARG A 162 14.46 -4.61 -7.62
CA ARG A 162 14.34 -5.03 -9.02
C ARG A 162 15.61 -5.68 -9.58
N SER A 163 16.71 -5.66 -8.82
CA SER A 163 17.99 -6.20 -9.25
C SER A 163 18.65 -7.05 -8.18
N ALA A 164 19.39 -8.06 -8.62
CA ALA A 164 20.16 -8.93 -7.74
C ALA A 164 21.22 -8.18 -6.93
N GLY A 165 21.90 -7.17 -7.52
CA GLY A 165 22.95 -6.44 -6.81
C GLY A 165 22.44 -5.55 -5.68
N GLN A 166 21.13 -5.28 -5.62
CA GLN A 166 20.50 -4.58 -4.49
C GLN A 166 20.12 -5.53 -3.35
N TRP A 167 20.06 -6.84 -3.61
CA TRP A 167 19.43 -7.81 -2.71
C TRP A 167 20.14 -7.94 -1.37
N ASP A 168 21.47 -8.04 -1.35
CA ASP A 168 22.22 -8.26 -0.11
C ASP A 168 22.15 -7.05 0.83
N TRP A 169 22.23 -5.84 0.27
CA TRP A 169 21.94 -4.63 1.03
C TRP A 169 20.50 -4.63 1.51
N PHE A 170 19.54 -4.91 0.63
CA PHE A 170 18.12 -4.76 0.92
C PHE A 170 17.64 -5.71 2.03
N ARG A 171 18.02 -7.00 1.98
CA ARG A 171 17.67 -7.97 3.02
C ARG A 171 18.35 -7.68 4.35
N SER A 172 19.56 -7.11 4.33
CA SER A 172 20.29 -6.70 5.54
C SER A 172 19.75 -5.40 6.14
N PHE A 173 19.23 -4.50 5.30
CA PHE A 173 18.65 -3.23 5.70
C PHE A 173 17.23 -3.40 6.27
N MET A 174 16.39 -4.20 5.60
CA MET A 174 14.99 -4.42 5.98
C MET A 174 14.87 -5.50 7.07
N THR A 175 15.34 -5.19 8.27
CA THR A 175 15.17 -6.04 9.47
C THR A 175 13.82 -5.79 10.16
N ARG A 176 13.46 -6.64 11.13
CA ARG A 176 12.30 -6.41 12.01
C ARG A 176 12.42 -5.10 12.79
N GLU A 177 13.61 -4.81 13.31
CA GLU A 177 13.90 -3.55 14.00
C GLU A 177 13.76 -2.34 13.07
N ARG A 178 14.27 -2.46 11.83
CA ARG A 178 14.07 -1.42 10.81
C ARG A 178 12.58 -1.21 10.53
N MET A 179 11.80 -2.29 10.44
CA MET A 179 10.35 -2.18 10.23
C MET A 179 9.67 -1.45 11.40
N ARG A 180 10.05 -1.71 12.65
CA ARG A 180 9.56 -0.93 13.81
C ARG A 180 9.89 0.56 13.67
N ALA A 181 11.15 0.88 13.34
CA ALA A 181 11.56 2.26 13.14
C ALA A 181 10.77 2.95 12.00
N LEU A 182 10.45 2.22 10.93
CA LEU A 182 9.66 2.73 9.80
C LEU A 182 8.18 2.94 10.18
N LEU A 183 7.61 2.11 11.06
CA LEU A 183 6.25 2.31 11.60
C LEU A 183 6.13 3.61 12.40
N GLY A 184 7.21 4.07 13.03
CA GLY A 184 7.25 5.35 13.72
C GLY A 184 6.22 5.42 14.84
N LYS A 185 5.32 6.40 14.78
CA LYS A 185 4.27 6.60 15.80
C LYS A 185 3.17 5.54 15.76
N ASP A 186 3.12 4.73 14.71
CA ASP A 186 2.17 3.63 14.58
C ASP A 186 2.73 2.30 15.11
N ASP A 187 3.91 2.27 15.75
CA ASP A 187 4.40 1.08 16.45
C ASP A 187 3.93 1.09 17.92
N ASP A 188 3.00 0.21 18.26
CA ASP A 188 2.52 -0.01 19.64
C ASP A 188 3.18 -1.26 20.27
N GLY A 189 4.36 -1.66 19.78
CA GLY A 189 5.02 -2.88 20.23
C GLY A 189 4.47 -4.15 19.57
N TYR A 190 3.93 -4.03 18.35
CA TYR A 190 3.32 -5.15 17.63
C TYR A 190 4.31 -6.31 17.41
N PHE A 191 3.82 -7.54 17.38
CA PHE A 191 4.65 -8.66 16.93
C PHE A 191 4.85 -8.57 15.41
N ILE A 192 6.13 -8.58 14.98
CA ILE A 192 6.53 -8.51 13.57
C ILE A 192 7.21 -9.82 13.20
N GLU A 193 6.57 -10.55 12.29
CA GLU A 193 7.15 -11.69 11.60
C GLU A 193 7.85 -11.21 10.34
N ARG A 194 9.02 -11.80 10.03
CA ARG A 194 9.81 -11.50 8.84
C ARG A 194 10.29 -12.77 8.17
N VAL A 195 10.19 -12.83 6.85
CA VAL A 195 10.75 -13.88 6.00
C VAL A 195 11.34 -13.31 4.72
N GLU A 196 12.25 -14.06 4.11
CA GLU A 196 12.87 -13.70 2.84
C GLU A 196 12.33 -14.58 1.71
N PHE A 197 12.17 -13.98 0.53
CA PHE A 197 11.92 -14.68 -0.72
C PHE A 197 13.07 -14.41 -1.69
N PRO A 198 14.20 -15.14 -1.60
CA PRO A 198 15.43 -14.80 -2.33
C PRO A 198 15.26 -14.80 -3.85
N LYS A 199 14.41 -15.68 -4.39
CA LYS A 199 14.15 -15.75 -5.84
C LYS A 199 13.32 -14.58 -6.38
N LEU A 200 12.69 -13.81 -5.49
CA LEU A 200 11.91 -12.61 -5.81
C LEU A 200 12.62 -11.33 -5.34
N TRP A 201 13.80 -11.46 -4.71
CA TRP A 201 14.50 -10.38 -4.01
C TRP A 201 13.56 -9.56 -3.10
N ALA A 202 12.71 -10.28 -2.38
CA ALA A 202 11.68 -9.71 -1.53
C ALA A 202 11.90 -10.05 -0.06
N VAL A 203 11.57 -9.08 0.80
CA VAL A 203 11.38 -9.29 2.23
C VAL A 203 9.89 -9.14 2.52
N HIS A 204 9.33 -10.08 3.26
CA HIS A 204 7.93 -10.07 3.63
C HIS A 204 7.78 -9.97 5.14
N PHE A 205 6.86 -9.11 5.54
CA PHE A 205 6.50 -8.88 6.93
C PHE A 205 5.04 -9.23 7.17
N VAL A 206 4.77 -9.80 8.35
CA VAL A 206 3.42 -9.82 8.91
C VAL A 206 3.44 -9.02 10.20
N ILE A 207 2.61 -8.00 10.28
CA ILE A 207 2.48 -7.15 11.46
C ILE A 207 1.15 -7.50 12.12
N TYR A 208 1.24 -8.11 13.29
CA TYR A 208 0.07 -8.69 13.96
C TYR A 208 -0.68 -7.65 14.77
N GLY A 209 -2.00 -7.61 14.61
CA GLY A 209 -2.88 -6.74 15.41
C GLY A 209 -2.87 -5.26 15.05
N ILE A 210 -2.05 -4.82 14.08
CA ILE A 210 -1.95 -3.41 13.71
C ILE A 210 -3.26 -2.83 13.16
N LEU A 211 -4.19 -3.66 12.66
CA LEU A 211 -5.52 -3.21 12.21
C LEU A 211 -6.57 -3.24 13.34
N GLY A 212 -6.18 -3.51 14.58
CA GLY A 212 -7.08 -3.64 15.72
C GLY A 212 -7.97 -4.87 15.58
N ARG A 213 -9.30 -4.70 15.58
CA ARG A 213 -10.28 -5.80 15.48
C ARG A 213 -10.61 -6.22 14.04
N GLY A 214 -9.75 -5.87 13.08
CA GLY A 214 -9.92 -6.16 11.65
C GLY A 214 -10.99 -5.31 10.97
N VAL A 215 -11.20 -5.54 9.67
CA VAL A 215 -11.97 -4.65 8.77
C VAL A 215 -13.32 -4.21 9.34
N SER A 216 -14.09 -5.15 9.89
CA SER A 216 -15.47 -4.90 10.36
C SER A 216 -15.55 -4.02 11.62
N SER A 217 -14.46 -3.93 12.39
CA SER A 217 -14.46 -3.27 13.71
C SER A 217 -13.20 -2.43 13.96
N SER A 218 -12.46 -2.09 12.91
CA SER A 218 -11.27 -1.23 12.99
C SER A 218 -11.67 0.24 12.99
N THR A 219 -11.07 1.02 13.91
CA THR A 219 -11.16 2.49 13.92
C THR A 219 -10.13 3.13 13.00
N LYS A 220 -9.19 2.35 12.43
CA LYS A 220 -8.18 2.87 11.50
C LYS A 220 -8.78 3.14 10.13
N LEU A 221 -8.32 4.24 9.52
CA LEU A 221 -8.76 4.64 8.19
C LEU A 221 -8.33 3.61 7.11
N ASP A 222 -7.12 3.03 7.21
CA ASP A 222 -6.62 1.96 6.31
C ASP A 222 -6.93 0.57 6.85
N CYS A 223 -8.20 0.33 7.16
CA CYS A 223 -8.68 -0.95 7.67
C CYS A 223 -8.41 -2.17 6.76
N LEU A 224 -8.14 -1.98 5.47
CA LEU A 224 -7.81 -3.02 4.49
C LEU A 224 -6.29 -3.18 4.27
N GLY A 225 -5.49 -2.36 4.93
CA GLY A 225 -4.03 -2.37 4.82
C GLY A 225 -3.49 -2.08 3.41
N LYS A 226 -4.28 -1.50 2.51
CA LYS A 226 -3.88 -1.28 1.10
C LYS A 226 -3.03 -0.01 0.92
N GLY A 227 -3.19 0.97 1.80
CA GLY A 227 -2.34 2.17 1.85
C GLY A 227 -1.03 1.94 2.60
N PHE A 228 -0.92 0.84 3.35
CA PHE A 228 0.25 0.53 4.17
C PHE A 228 1.55 0.43 3.37
N ALA A 229 1.53 -0.19 2.18
CA ALA A 229 2.70 -0.30 1.32
C ALA A 229 3.23 1.08 0.90
N ASP A 230 2.34 1.98 0.51
CA ASP A 230 2.71 3.34 0.14
C ASP A 230 3.21 4.11 1.37
N TYR A 231 2.58 3.92 2.53
CA TYR A 231 3.04 4.52 3.79
C TYR A 231 4.50 4.20 4.11
N VAL A 232 4.88 2.93 4.05
CA VAL A 232 6.27 2.54 4.30
C VAL A 232 7.20 3.04 3.20
N ARG A 233 6.75 3.01 1.94
CA ARG A 233 7.55 3.46 0.79
C ARG A 233 7.79 4.96 0.75
N ASP A 234 6.94 5.76 1.39
CA ASP A 234 7.08 7.23 1.43
C ASP A 234 8.16 7.70 2.42
N LYS A 235 8.71 6.78 3.23
CA LYS A 235 9.77 7.09 4.19
C LYS A 235 11.08 7.38 3.49
N VAL A 236 11.76 8.45 3.94
CA VAL A 236 13.11 8.80 3.48
C VAL A 236 14.14 8.03 4.31
N VAL A 237 15.02 7.30 3.63
CA VAL A 237 16.07 6.47 4.21
C VAL A 237 17.45 6.83 3.64
N GLN A 238 18.50 6.44 4.35
CA GLN A 238 19.88 6.53 3.85
C GLN A 238 20.21 5.30 3.02
N VAL A 239 20.64 5.50 1.78
CA VAL A 239 20.87 4.43 0.81
C VAL A 239 22.30 4.58 0.27
N PRO A 240 23.13 3.54 0.31
CA PRO A 240 24.47 3.58 -0.26
C PRO A 240 24.43 3.91 -1.76
N VAL A 241 25.30 4.79 -2.22
CA VAL A 241 25.35 5.20 -3.64
C VAL A 241 25.62 4.00 -4.55
N SER A 242 26.45 3.05 -4.09
CA SER A 242 26.75 1.79 -4.77
C SER A 242 25.51 0.94 -5.11
N VAL A 243 24.44 1.02 -4.29
CA VAL A 243 23.17 0.30 -4.51
C VAL A 243 22.34 0.93 -5.64
N LEU A 244 22.55 2.22 -5.91
CA LEU A 244 21.80 2.98 -6.91
C LEU A 244 22.38 2.84 -8.31
N GLU A 245 23.70 2.69 -8.41
CA GLU A 245 24.42 2.50 -9.69
C GLU A 245 24.00 1.21 -10.40
N VAL A 246 23.46 0.23 -9.65
CA VAL A 246 22.99 -1.05 -10.15
C VAL A 246 21.59 -0.97 -10.79
N GLY A 247 20.86 0.14 -10.65
CA GLY A 247 19.61 0.36 -11.37
C GLY A 247 18.70 1.45 -10.77
N ARG A 248 18.63 2.60 -11.45
CA ARG A 248 17.62 3.65 -11.19
C ARG A 248 16.24 3.27 -11.78
N LEU A 249 15.17 3.81 -11.18
CA LEU A 249 13.80 3.80 -11.74
C LEU A 249 13.67 4.77 -12.91
#